data_AF-A0A851CK26-F1
#
_entry.id   AF-A0A851CK26-F1
#
_cell.length_a   1.000
_cell.length_b   1.000
_cell.length_c   1.000
_cell.angle_alpha   90.00
_cell.angle_beta   90.00
_cell.angle_gamma   90.00
#
_symmetry.space_group_name_H-M   'P 1'
#
loop_
_entity.id
_entity.type
_entity.pdbx_description
1 polymer ?
#
loop_
_entity_poly.entity_id
_entity_poly.type
_entity_poly.pdbx_seq_one_letter_code
_entity_poly.pdbx_strand_id
1 'polypeptide(L)'
;QTAFPLIDSIDPHGFVSFRLFRDATRYMDGHHVKDISCLNRDPARVVVVDCRRESFRLQPRNGLGLPRWDGRSEDRALYDLAAFLKTIAVSGVSDVRNVLDNYAAEEDPLAAFQRRRTLLEE
;
A
#
# COMPACT_ATOMS: atom_id res chain seq x y z
N GLN A 1 -19.19 7.52 -14.19
CA GLN A 1 -18.65 6.19 -13.90
C GLN A 1 -17.40 6.01 -14.77
N THR A 2 -16.21 6.35 -14.24
CA THR A 2 -14.99 6.52 -15.04
C THR A 2 -13.87 5.54 -14.70
N ALA A 3 -13.96 4.84 -13.56
CA ALA A 3 -12.86 4.00 -13.06
C ALA A 3 -12.80 2.59 -13.69
N PHE A 4 -13.95 2.00 -14.08
CA PHE A 4 -13.98 0.64 -14.62
C PHE A 4 -13.17 0.50 -15.91
N PRO A 5 -13.38 1.32 -16.96
CA PRO A 5 -12.61 1.18 -18.20
C PRO A 5 -11.09 1.37 -18.00
N LEU A 6 -10.70 2.24 -17.06
CA LEU A 6 -9.30 2.44 -16.72
C LEU A 6 -8.69 1.19 -16.07
N ILE A 7 -9.37 0.61 -15.08
CA ILE A 7 -8.91 -0.62 -14.42
C ILE A 7 -8.84 -1.77 -15.42
N ASP A 8 -9.84 -1.92 -16.29
CA ASP A 8 -9.87 -2.97 -17.32
C ASP A 8 -8.68 -2.84 -18.30
N SER A 9 -8.26 -1.61 -18.60
CA SER A 9 -7.08 -1.36 -19.44
C SER A 9 -5.75 -1.69 -18.75
N ILE A 10 -5.68 -1.53 -17.43
CA ILE A 10 -4.47 -1.76 -16.62
C ILE A 10 -4.35 -3.25 -16.21
N ASP A 11 -5.47 -3.92 -15.97
CA ASP A 11 -5.54 -5.31 -15.51
C ASP A 11 -6.34 -6.20 -16.47
N PRO A 12 -5.87 -6.40 -17.72
CA PRO A 12 -6.58 -7.20 -18.73
C PRO A 12 -6.63 -8.71 -18.38
N HIS A 13 -5.80 -9.16 -17.43
CA HIS A 13 -5.70 -10.56 -17.02
C HIS A 13 -6.42 -10.86 -15.69
N GLY A 14 -7.00 -9.85 -15.03
CA GLY A 14 -7.83 -10.05 -13.84
C GLY A 14 -7.06 -10.43 -12.58
N PHE A 15 -5.90 -9.83 -12.33
CA PHE A 15 -5.15 -9.99 -11.09
C PHE A 15 -5.84 -9.34 -9.87
N VAL A 16 -6.68 -8.32 -10.08
CA VAL A 16 -7.45 -7.65 -9.03
C VAL A 16 -8.69 -8.46 -8.66
N SER A 17 -8.71 -9.04 -7.46
CA SER A 17 -9.83 -9.88 -7.01
C SER A 17 -11.12 -9.11 -6.69
N PHE A 18 -11.01 -7.91 -6.12
CA PHE A 18 -12.16 -7.08 -5.73
C PHE A 18 -11.89 -5.61 -6.03
N ARG A 19 -12.90 -4.91 -6.56
CA ARG A 19 -12.83 -3.49 -6.93
C ARG A 19 -13.75 -2.69 -6.00
N LEU A 20 -13.16 -1.92 -5.09
CA LEU A 20 -13.88 -1.07 -4.13
C LEU A 20 -13.66 0.39 -4.51
N PHE A 21 -14.71 1.21 -4.44
CA PHE A 21 -14.67 2.62 -4.83
C PHE A 21 -15.07 3.53 -3.68
N ARG A 22 -15.38 4.79 -4.00
CA ARG A 22 -15.66 5.86 -3.03
C ARG A 22 -16.86 5.55 -2.14
N ASP A 23 -17.86 4.85 -2.66
CA ASP A 23 -19.03 4.35 -1.94
C ASP A 23 -18.68 3.33 -0.84
N ALA A 24 -17.57 2.62 -0.98
CA ALA A 24 -17.05 1.69 0.02
C ALA A 24 -16.16 2.36 1.10
N THR A 25 -16.04 3.69 1.09
CA THR A 25 -15.23 4.44 2.07
C THR A 25 -16.10 5.16 3.10
N ARG A 26 -15.55 5.41 4.30
CA ARG A 26 -16.18 6.30 5.29
C ARG A 26 -15.83 7.75 4.98
N TYR A 27 -16.83 8.62 4.91
CA TYR A 27 -16.61 10.05 4.78
C TYR A 27 -16.52 10.69 6.17
N MET A 28 -15.35 11.21 6.53
CA MET A 28 -15.05 11.74 7.86
C MET A 28 -14.20 13.01 7.73
N ASP A 29 -14.62 14.10 8.37
CA ASP A 29 -13.90 15.39 8.39
C ASP A 29 -13.53 15.92 6.99
N GLY A 30 -14.38 15.69 5.99
CA GLY A 30 -14.11 16.10 4.61
C GLY A 30 -13.26 15.13 3.79
N HIS A 31 -12.80 14.03 4.39
CA HIS A 31 -11.92 13.04 3.76
C HIS A 31 -12.62 11.68 3.59
N HIS A 32 -12.26 10.97 2.52
CA HIS A 32 -12.63 9.57 2.34
C HIS A 32 -11.59 8.68 2.98
N VAL A 33 -12.03 7.82 3.92
CA VAL A 33 -11.19 6.90 4.68
C VAL A 33 -11.56 5.46 4.34
N LYS A 34 -10.55 4.67 3.99
CA LYS A 34 -10.60 3.24 3.72
C LYS A 34 -10.54 2.49 5.04
N ASP A 35 -11.70 2.15 5.58
CA ASP A 35 -11.79 1.40 6.83
C ASP A 35 -11.58 -0.10 6.59
N ILE A 36 -10.40 -0.62 6.96
CA ILE A 36 -10.10 -2.04 6.73
C ILE A 36 -10.88 -2.99 7.63
N SER A 37 -11.50 -2.52 8.72
CA SER A 37 -12.33 -3.36 9.59
C SER A 37 -13.56 -3.90 8.84
N CYS A 38 -13.98 -3.22 7.77
CA CYS A 38 -15.08 -3.63 6.91
C CYS A 38 -14.70 -4.71 5.88
N LEU A 39 -13.43 -5.08 5.74
CA LEU A 39 -12.97 -6.00 4.68
C LEU A 39 -13.18 -7.48 5.02
N ASN A 40 -13.57 -7.82 6.26
CA ASN A 40 -13.62 -9.19 6.76
C ASN A 40 -12.31 -9.95 6.45
N ARG A 41 -11.19 -9.32 6.80
CA ARG A 41 -9.83 -9.85 6.69
C ARG A 41 -9.11 -9.58 7.99
N ASP A 42 -8.22 -10.48 8.39
CA ASP A 42 -7.35 -10.27 9.54
C ASP A 42 -6.42 -9.06 9.27
N PRO A 43 -6.49 -7.97 10.06
CA PRO A 43 -5.60 -6.83 9.89
C PRO A 43 -4.11 -7.18 9.98
N ALA A 44 -3.73 -8.27 10.65
CA ALA A 44 -2.34 -8.74 10.67
C ALA A 44 -1.82 -9.19 9.29
N ARG A 45 -2.71 -9.35 8.31
CA ARG A 45 -2.43 -9.80 6.94
C ARG A 45 -2.77 -8.76 5.86
N VAL A 46 -3.10 -7.52 6.25
CA VAL A 46 -3.55 -6.48 5.32
C VAL A 46 -2.56 -5.32 5.27
N VAL A 47 -2.13 -4.95 4.06
CA VAL A 47 -1.38 -3.72 3.80
C VAL A 47 -2.22 -2.80 2.93
N VAL A 48 -2.35 -1.53 3.33
CA VAL A 48 -2.97 -0.47 2.53
C VAL A 48 -1.87 0.40 1.95
N VAL A 49 -1.78 0.47 0.63
CA VAL A 49 -0.84 1.36 -0.07
C VAL A 49 -1.62 2.56 -0.59
N ASP A 50 -1.19 3.77 -0.23
CA ASP A 50 -1.80 5.01 -0.71
C ASP A 50 -0.79 6.16 -0.64
N CYS A 51 -0.98 7.20 -1.45
CA CYS A 51 -0.19 8.43 -1.37
C CYS A 51 -0.73 9.46 -0.39
N ARG A 52 -1.90 9.19 0.22
CA ARG A 52 -2.54 10.04 1.24
C ARG A 52 -2.68 9.27 2.54
N ARG A 53 -1.94 9.66 3.57
CA ARG A 53 -1.97 9.02 4.89
C ARG A 53 -3.34 9.11 5.56
N GLU A 54 -4.12 10.15 5.23
CA GLU A 54 -5.49 10.34 5.69
C GLU A 54 -6.43 9.21 5.24
N SER A 55 -6.13 8.57 4.10
CA SER A 55 -6.96 7.51 3.54
C SER A 55 -7.00 6.25 4.40
N PHE A 56 -5.99 6.03 5.27
CA PHE A 56 -5.91 4.87 6.16
C PHE A 56 -5.81 5.30 7.63
N ARG A 57 -6.26 6.52 7.97
CA ARG A 57 -6.16 7.08 9.34
C ARG A 57 -6.85 6.26 10.43
N LEU A 58 -7.83 5.41 10.08
CA LEU A 58 -8.48 4.51 11.04
C LEU A 58 -7.61 3.30 11.41
N GLN A 59 -6.66 2.91 10.56
CA GLN A 59 -5.72 1.80 10.80
C GLN A 59 -4.31 2.19 10.33
N PRO A 60 -3.65 3.17 10.98
CA PRO A 60 -2.40 3.76 10.51
C PRO A 60 -1.24 2.75 10.43
N ARG A 61 -1.23 1.73 11.31
CA ARG A 61 -0.21 0.66 11.32
C ARG A 61 -0.31 -0.30 10.12
N ASN A 62 -1.42 -0.27 9.38
CA ASN A 62 -1.62 -1.05 8.16
C ASN A 62 -1.26 -0.26 6.90
N GLY A 63 -1.00 1.05 7.02
CA GLY A 63 -0.76 1.93 5.90
C GLY A 63 0.72 2.04 5.54
N LEU A 64 1.01 1.89 4.25
CA LEU A 64 2.28 2.24 3.64
C LEU A 64 2.05 3.50 2.77
N GLY A 65 2.46 4.64 3.31
CA GLY A 65 2.38 5.93 2.62
C GLY A 65 3.50 6.07 1.59
N LEU A 66 3.16 6.13 0.30
CA LEU A 66 4.14 6.33 -0.76
C LEU A 66 4.13 7.77 -1.28
N PRO A 67 5.26 8.28 -1.81
CA PRO A 67 5.26 9.53 -2.55
C PRO A 67 4.24 9.51 -3.69
N ARG A 68 3.63 10.66 -3.97
CA ARG A 68 2.72 10.78 -5.11
C ARG A 68 3.52 10.73 -6.41
N TRP A 69 3.14 9.87 -7.33
CA TRP A 69 3.71 9.84 -8.68
C TRP A 69 3.49 11.18 -9.39
N ASP A 70 4.57 11.72 -9.96
CA ASP A 70 4.60 13.04 -10.60
C ASP A 70 4.47 12.97 -12.13
N GLY A 71 4.38 11.76 -12.70
CA GLY A 71 4.24 11.53 -14.14
C GLY A 71 5.52 11.09 -14.84
N ARG A 72 6.67 11.06 -14.15
CA ARG A 72 7.96 10.67 -14.75
C ARG A 72 8.04 9.18 -15.07
N SER A 73 8.64 8.87 -16.21
CA SER A 73 8.88 7.51 -16.70
C SER A 73 10.01 6.80 -15.95
N GLU A 74 10.89 7.56 -15.32
CA GLU A 74 12.06 7.05 -14.58
C GLU A 74 11.68 6.57 -13.17
N ASP A 75 10.42 6.79 -12.74
CA ASP A 75 9.91 6.33 -11.46
C ASP A 75 9.96 4.80 -11.34
N ARG A 76 10.51 4.32 -10.23
CA ARG A 76 10.64 2.88 -9.94
C ARG A 76 9.87 2.46 -8.69
N ALA A 77 9.05 3.32 -8.12
CA ALA A 77 8.40 3.09 -6.82
C ALA A 77 7.55 1.81 -6.82
N LEU A 78 6.84 1.50 -7.91
CA LEU A 78 6.05 0.26 -8.00
C LEU A 78 6.92 -1.01 -8.11
N TYR A 79 8.10 -0.91 -8.72
CA TYR A 79 9.06 -2.01 -8.76
C TYR A 79 9.63 -2.29 -7.36
N ASP A 80 10.01 -1.23 -6.66
CA ASP A 80 10.51 -1.32 -5.28
C ASP A 80 9.43 -1.80 -4.30
N LEU A 81 8.20 -1.34 -4.49
CA LEU A 81 7.03 -1.83 -3.74
C LEU A 81 6.80 -3.33 -3.97
N ALA A 82 6.91 -3.80 -5.22
CA ALA A 82 6.75 -5.22 -5.52
C ALA A 82 7.84 -6.06 -4.82
N ALA A 83 9.09 -5.58 -4.81
CA ALA A 83 10.17 -6.23 -4.06
C ALA A 83 9.89 -6.24 -2.55
N PHE A 84 9.45 -5.12 -1.98
CA PHE A 84 9.10 -5.00 -0.56
C PHE A 84 7.98 -5.97 -0.15
N LEU A 85 6.86 -5.97 -0.88
CA LEU A 85 5.72 -6.86 -0.61
C LEU A 85 6.09 -8.33 -0.80
N LYS A 86 6.92 -8.65 -1.81
CA LYS A 86 7.44 -10.01 -2.01
C LYS A 86 8.27 -10.45 -0.81
N THR A 87 9.15 -9.60 -0.29
CA THR A 87 9.93 -9.90 0.92
C THR A 87 9.01 -10.21 2.10
N ILE A 88 8.02 -9.36 2.39
CA ILE A 88 7.03 -9.63 3.46
C ILE A 88 6.35 -10.99 3.28
N ALA A 89 5.93 -11.31 2.05
CA ALA A 89 5.22 -12.54 1.74
C ALA A 89 6.09 -13.80 1.94
N VAL A 90 7.38 -13.75 1.57
CA VAL A 90 8.29 -14.92 1.69
C VAL A 90 8.94 -15.04 3.07
N SER A 91 9.05 -13.95 3.83
CA SER A 91 9.69 -13.95 5.16
C SER A 91 8.85 -14.63 6.24
N GLY A 92 7.62 -15.08 5.95
CA GLY A 92 6.78 -15.80 6.90
C GLY A 92 6.32 -14.95 8.09
N VAL A 93 6.29 -13.61 7.94
CA VAL A 93 5.89 -12.69 9.00
C VAL A 93 4.46 -13.00 9.46
N SER A 94 4.26 -13.10 10.76
CA SER A 94 2.94 -13.39 11.37
C SER A 94 2.01 -12.17 11.37
N ASP A 95 2.57 -10.98 11.53
CA ASP A 95 1.84 -9.70 11.52
C ASP A 95 2.61 -8.64 10.72
N VAL A 96 2.04 -8.23 9.58
CA VAL A 96 2.64 -7.26 8.66
C VAL A 96 2.86 -5.89 9.31
N ARG A 97 2.07 -5.52 10.32
CA ARG A 97 2.15 -4.22 11.00
C ARG A 97 3.51 -4.04 11.69
N ASN A 98 4.09 -5.11 12.22
CA ASN A 98 5.42 -5.07 12.82
C ASN A 98 6.50 -4.68 11.81
N VAL A 99 6.34 -5.09 10.55
CA VAL A 99 7.25 -4.69 9.47
C VAL A 99 7.00 -3.22 9.13
N LEU A 100 5.74 -2.84 8.88
CA LEU A 100 5.37 -1.48 8.47
C LEU A 100 5.76 -0.43 9.51
N ASP A 101 5.64 -0.73 10.80
CA ASP A 101 6.05 0.16 11.90
C ASP A 101 7.54 0.55 11.81
N ASN A 102 8.40 -0.34 11.30
CA ASN A 102 9.84 -0.05 11.10
C ASN A 102 10.12 0.96 9.97
N TYR A 103 9.11 1.30 9.17
CA TYR A 103 9.19 2.24 8.07
C TYR A 103 8.19 3.41 8.21
N ALA A 104 7.38 3.43 9.28
CA ALA A 104 6.27 4.37 9.42
C ALA A 104 6.72 5.84 9.49
N ALA A 105 7.91 6.08 10.06
CA ALA A 105 8.54 7.40 10.21
C ALA A 105 9.41 7.80 9.01
N GLU A 106 9.63 6.90 8.04
CA GLU A 106 10.40 7.21 6.85
C GLU A 106 9.54 8.06 5.90
N GLU A 107 10.14 9.10 5.33
CA GLU A 107 9.51 9.91 4.29
C GLU A 107 9.29 9.09 3.03
N ASP A 108 10.31 8.30 2.66
CA ASP A 108 10.26 7.29 1.61
C ASP A 108 10.57 5.90 2.21
N PRO A 109 9.54 5.10 2.54
CA PRO A 109 9.73 3.80 3.15
C PRO A 109 10.40 2.80 2.19
N LEU A 110 10.25 2.97 0.87
CA LEU A 110 10.84 2.06 -0.13
C LEU A 110 12.33 2.34 -0.30
N ALA A 111 12.74 3.62 -0.32
CA ALA A 111 14.16 3.97 -0.29
C ALA A 111 14.84 3.46 0.98
N ALA A 112 14.17 3.57 2.13
CA ALA A 112 14.67 3.02 3.39
C ALA A 112 14.82 1.49 3.35
N PHE A 113 13.85 0.79 2.75
CA PHE A 113 13.95 -0.65 2.53
C PHE A 113 15.14 -1.04 1.67
N GLN A 114 15.37 -0.35 0.55
CA GLN A 114 16.50 -0.63 -0.33
C GLN A 114 17.84 -0.42 0.38
N ARG A 115 18.00 0.71 1.10
CA ARG A 115 19.21 0.97 1.90
C ARG A 115 19.49 -0.15 2.90
N ARG A 116 18.46 -0.61 3.62
CA ARG A 116 18.60 -1.69 4.62
C ARG A 116 18.93 -3.04 3.97
N ARG A 117 18.42 -3.31 2.77
CA ARG A 117 18.75 -4.52 2.02
C ARG A 117 20.21 -4.55 1.57
N THR A 118 20.70 -3.45 0.99
CA THR A 118 22.10 -3.37 0.56
C THR A 118 23.06 -3.58 1.74
N LEU A 119 22.78 -2.98 2.90
CA LEU A 119 23.59 -3.16 4.11
C LEU A 119 23.62 -4.59 4.66
N LEU A 120 22.64 -5.44 4.32
CA LEU A 120 22.61 -6.85 4.74
C LEU A 120 23.28 -7.77 3.71
N GLU A 121 23.48 -7.28 2.48
CA GLU A 121 24.14 -7.99 1.38
C GLU A 121 25.66 -7.70 1.35
N GLU A 122 26.13 -6.71 2.12
CA GLU A 122 27.54 -6.37 2.40
C GLU A 122 28.09 -7.10 3.63
#